data_AF-A0A7V0Z9H6-F1
#
_entry.id   AF-A0A7V0Z9H6-F1
#
_cell.length_a   1.000
_cell.length_b   1.000
_cell.length_c   1.000
_cell.angle_alpha   90.00
_cell.angle_beta   90.00
_cell.angle_gamma   90.00
#
_symmetry.space_group_name_H-M   'P 1'
#
loop_
_entity.id
_entity.type
_entity.pdbx_description
1 polymer ?
#
loop_
_entity_poly.entity_id
_entity_poly.type
_entity_poly.pdbx_seq_one_letter_code
_entity_poly.pdbx_strand_id
1 'polypeptide(L)'
;MKKNKSLVTRCLFVFIIATMVQAAACYAGQTPAAKVTEDICISLDSVEKSIPEISKAAELIAERWIDGGTLCVDGTKEWATEIYYRAGGLAHLKFLPQYPDVEKYNQKSIVLAGYLPGGDKSDTKWAKRIRVALKKGMLVVLIAPGDPGALNTKTLSKSERENLVRLWPQGSTPDIEAASLATSWALVGEIVSACTRRGKMPTMLKSVLFEGARDRNGAIHGMPFHKKTSVSPIKPGVLGKAYIQSARRWVTDFTARNSGKIEQIASHISAQKKAGKAVVAVTTGHIWMDPPWLVSVKGVKELHKASSETISRELTGGGTLMIIGYRELFYGQRQTDVPEAVRKAGGWIVGFATHPEVPDDLADRSVLMSTGWPDSDAIVEIPGYDIHVLPITGLAQIAIYRMISESLPGK
;
A
#
# COMPACT_ATOMS: atom_id res chain seq x y z
N MET A 1 23.34 -33.00 50.10
CA MET A 1 23.18 -32.46 48.72
C MET A 1 21.74 -32.43 48.16
N LYS A 2 20.68 -32.83 48.88
CA LYS A 2 19.28 -32.77 48.36
C LYS A 2 18.53 -31.46 48.64
N LYS A 3 18.95 -30.63 49.61
CA LYS A 3 18.23 -29.40 49.99
C LYS A 3 18.48 -28.18 49.08
N ASN A 4 19.58 -28.12 48.33
CA ASN A 4 19.91 -26.97 47.48
C ASN A 4 19.28 -26.99 46.07
N LYS A 5 18.76 -28.13 45.60
CA LYS A 5 18.07 -28.17 44.29
C LYS A 5 16.69 -27.51 44.33
N SER A 6 15.99 -27.58 45.48
CA SER A 6 14.65 -26.99 45.67
C SER A 6 14.65 -25.46 45.57
N LEU A 7 15.69 -24.81 46.12
CA LEU A 7 15.78 -23.35 46.16
C LEU A 7 16.07 -22.75 44.78
N VAL A 8 16.96 -23.40 44.01
CA VAL A 8 17.33 -22.96 42.65
C VAL A 8 16.14 -23.12 41.69
N THR A 9 15.41 -24.23 41.76
CA THR A 9 14.21 -24.42 40.93
C THR A 9 13.11 -23.41 41.26
N ARG A 10 12.91 -23.06 42.54
CA ARG A 10 11.93 -22.04 42.95
C ARG A 10 12.33 -20.63 42.51
N CYS A 11 13.62 -20.27 42.60
CA CYS A 11 14.10 -18.97 42.11
C CYS A 11 13.98 -18.86 40.59
N LEU A 12 14.28 -19.94 39.84
CA LEU A 12 14.12 -19.95 38.37
C LEU A 12 12.64 -19.81 37.97
N PHE A 13 11.73 -20.46 38.69
CA PHE A 13 10.28 -20.38 38.43
C PHE A 13 9.72 -18.98 38.72
N VAL A 14 10.14 -18.36 39.82
CA VAL A 14 9.75 -16.98 40.16
C VAL A 14 10.32 -15.98 39.15
N PHE A 15 11.55 -16.19 38.65
CA PHE A 15 12.14 -15.32 37.64
C PHE A 15 11.42 -15.45 36.29
N ILE A 16 11.07 -16.67 35.87
CA ILE A 16 10.28 -16.91 34.65
C ILE A 16 8.90 -16.27 34.77
N ILE A 17 8.20 -16.45 35.90
CA ILE A 17 6.91 -15.83 36.15
C ILE A 17 7.03 -14.30 36.16
N ALA A 18 8.05 -13.72 36.80
CA ALA A 18 8.26 -12.28 36.81
C ALA A 18 8.53 -11.73 35.40
N THR A 19 9.35 -12.40 34.59
CA THR A 19 9.56 -12.00 33.18
C THR A 19 8.31 -12.15 32.32
N MET A 20 7.50 -13.19 32.55
CA MET A 20 6.22 -13.36 31.83
C MET A 20 5.18 -12.32 32.25
N VAL A 21 5.12 -11.96 33.53
CA VAL A 21 4.22 -10.92 34.05
C VAL A 21 4.64 -9.53 33.55
N GLN A 22 5.94 -9.26 33.43
CA GLN A 22 6.45 -7.98 32.94
C GLN A 22 6.31 -7.85 31.41
N ALA A 23 6.48 -8.94 30.67
CA ALA A 23 6.13 -8.99 29.25
C ALA A 23 4.62 -8.83 29.02
N ALA A 24 3.79 -9.50 29.83
CA ALA A 24 2.34 -9.35 29.78
C ALA A 24 1.87 -7.94 30.18
N ALA A 25 2.56 -7.27 31.11
CA ALA A 25 2.26 -5.89 31.49
C ALA A 25 2.68 -4.86 30.42
N CYS A 26 3.78 -5.08 29.69
CA CYS A 26 4.11 -4.29 28.49
C CYS A 26 3.07 -4.48 27.38
N TYR A 27 2.58 -5.71 27.19
CA TYR A 27 1.53 -6.01 26.22
C TYR A 27 0.15 -5.47 26.63
N ALA A 28 -0.15 -5.38 27.93
CA ALA A 28 -1.41 -4.86 28.45
C ALA A 28 -1.52 -3.32 28.40
N GLY A 29 -0.42 -2.60 28.12
CA GLY A 29 -0.36 -1.14 28.07
C GLY A 29 -0.20 -0.53 26.67
N GLN A 30 -0.13 -1.34 25.61
CA GLN A 30 0.06 -0.85 24.24
C GLN A 30 -1.30 -0.56 23.59
N THR A 31 -1.48 0.66 23.08
CA THR A 31 -2.72 1.02 22.35
C THR A 31 -2.84 0.17 21.07
N PRO A 32 -4.05 -0.11 20.56
CA PRO A 32 -4.21 -0.87 19.32
C PRO A 32 -3.48 -0.23 18.13
N ALA A 33 -3.44 1.11 18.06
CA ALA A 33 -2.67 1.83 17.04
C ALA A 33 -1.17 1.59 17.17
N ALA A 34 -0.63 1.56 18.39
CA ALA A 34 0.77 1.23 18.63
C ALA A 34 1.08 -0.23 18.27
N LYS A 35 0.14 -1.17 18.47
CA LYS A 35 0.32 -2.56 18.05
C LYS A 35 0.37 -2.72 16.54
N VAL A 36 -0.55 -2.07 15.81
CA VAL A 36 -0.53 -2.03 14.33
C VAL A 36 0.78 -1.43 13.82
N THR A 37 1.25 -0.35 14.44
CA THR A 37 2.53 0.29 14.09
C THR A 37 3.69 -0.68 14.22
N GLU A 38 3.73 -1.43 15.33
CA GLU A 38 4.74 -2.45 15.56
C GLU A 38 4.69 -3.54 14.48
N ASP A 39 3.51 -4.07 14.17
CA ASP A 39 3.35 -5.13 13.18
C ASP A 39 3.77 -4.67 11.76
N ILE A 40 3.42 -3.44 11.39
CA ILE A 40 3.89 -2.81 10.14
C ILE A 40 5.42 -2.66 10.17
N CYS A 41 6.00 -2.16 11.27
CA CYS A 41 7.44 -1.98 11.39
C CYS A 41 8.20 -3.31 11.30
N ILE A 42 7.72 -4.38 11.93
CA ILE A 42 8.28 -5.73 11.82
C ILE A 42 8.25 -6.20 10.35
N SER A 43 7.14 -5.96 9.66
CA SER A 43 7.00 -6.31 8.25
C SER A 43 7.97 -5.52 7.37
N LEU A 44 8.15 -4.21 7.64
CA LEU A 44 9.12 -3.34 6.98
C LEU A 44 10.58 -3.79 7.24
N ASP A 45 10.91 -4.19 8.47
CA ASP A 45 12.21 -4.76 8.83
C ASP A 45 12.53 -6.01 7.99
N SER A 46 11.54 -6.88 7.82
CA SER A 46 11.67 -8.06 6.97
C SER A 46 11.91 -7.69 5.51
N VAL A 47 11.21 -6.67 4.98
CA VAL A 47 11.44 -6.18 3.61
C VAL A 47 12.83 -5.60 3.46
N GLU A 48 13.29 -4.80 4.43
CA GLU A 48 14.63 -4.19 4.43
C GLU A 48 15.74 -5.24 4.37
N LYS A 49 15.59 -6.33 5.12
CA LYS A 49 16.51 -7.48 5.09
C LYS A 49 16.54 -8.18 3.74
N SER A 50 15.44 -8.17 2.99
CA SER A 50 15.31 -8.79 1.66
C SER A 50 15.68 -7.87 0.50
N ILE A 51 16.19 -6.66 0.76
CA ILE A 51 16.66 -5.74 -0.28
C ILE A 51 17.73 -6.34 -1.21
N PRO A 52 18.67 -7.18 -0.75
CA PRO A 52 19.61 -7.85 -1.66
C PRO A 52 18.89 -8.72 -2.72
N GLU A 53 17.88 -9.49 -2.34
CA GLU A 53 17.07 -10.31 -3.26
C GLU A 53 16.21 -9.44 -4.18
N ILE A 54 15.60 -8.39 -3.64
CA ILE A 54 14.84 -7.40 -4.42
C ILE A 54 15.74 -6.74 -5.47
N SER A 55 16.97 -6.37 -5.10
CA SER A 55 17.95 -5.77 -6.01
C SER A 55 18.35 -6.74 -7.12
N LYS A 56 18.55 -8.03 -6.82
CA LYS A 56 18.84 -9.06 -7.84
C LYS A 56 17.69 -9.20 -8.84
N ALA A 57 16.45 -9.20 -8.37
CA ALA A 57 15.29 -9.23 -9.26
C ALA A 57 15.23 -7.97 -10.13
N ALA A 58 15.48 -6.79 -9.55
CA ALA A 58 15.55 -5.54 -10.29
C ALA A 58 16.62 -5.53 -11.39
N GLU A 59 17.76 -6.17 -11.19
CA GLU A 59 18.80 -6.33 -12.21
C GLU A 59 18.28 -7.10 -13.44
N LEU A 60 17.59 -8.23 -13.21
CA LEU A 60 16.99 -9.04 -14.28
C LEU A 60 15.91 -8.26 -15.04
N ILE A 61 15.10 -7.47 -14.32
CA ILE A 61 14.07 -6.62 -14.91
C ILE A 61 14.71 -5.53 -15.76
N ALA A 62 15.71 -4.82 -15.24
CA ALA A 62 16.38 -3.73 -15.94
C ALA A 62 17.07 -4.21 -17.21
N GLU A 63 17.77 -5.36 -17.16
CA GLU A 63 18.39 -5.99 -18.32
C GLU A 63 17.38 -6.22 -19.43
N ARG A 64 16.29 -6.93 -19.12
CA ARG A 64 15.25 -7.27 -20.10
C ARG A 64 14.49 -6.05 -20.61
N TRP A 65 14.20 -5.07 -19.74
CA TRP A 65 13.45 -3.87 -20.11
C TRP A 65 14.26 -2.96 -21.03
N ILE A 66 15.55 -2.76 -20.75
CA ILE A 66 16.45 -1.95 -21.58
C ILE A 66 16.67 -2.61 -22.94
N ASP A 67 16.68 -3.94 -23.00
CA ASP A 67 16.85 -4.73 -24.23
C ASP A 67 15.55 -4.86 -25.08
N GLY A 68 14.54 -4.01 -24.81
CA GLY A 68 13.31 -3.91 -25.61
C GLY A 68 12.13 -4.75 -25.10
N GLY A 69 12.21 -5.27 -23.88
CA GLY A 69 11.06 -5.85 -23.19
C GLY A 69 9.98 -4.81 -22.87
N THR A 70 8.73 -5.24 -22.76
CA THR A 70 7.66 -4.41 -22.17
C THR A 70 7.52 -4.75 -20.70
N LEU A 71 7.46 -3.73 -19.83
CA LEU A 71 7.16 -3.90 -18.42
C LEU A 71 5.64 -3.85 -18.19
N CYS A 72 5.09 -4.96 -17.73
CA CYS A 72 3.68 -5.16 -17.48
C CYS A 72 3.40 -5.33 -15.98
N VAL A 73 2.17 -5.05 -15.57
CA VAL A 73 1.67 -5.28 -14.21
C VAL A 73 0.35 -6.05 -14.25
N ASP A 74 0.22 -7.00 -13.33
CA ASP A 74 -0.98 -7.83 -13.14
C ASP A 74 -1.04 -8.29 -11.68
N GLY A 75 -2.19 -8.74 -11.20
CA GLY A 75 -2.32 -9.16 -9.80
C GLY A 75 -3.76 -9.28 -9.35
N THR A 76 -3.92 -9.45 -8.03
CA THR A 76 -5.18 -9.06 -7.39
C THR A 76 -5.47 -7.60 -7.76
N LYS A 77 -6.75 -7.29 -7.98
CA LYS A 77 -7.19 -6.03 -8.61
C LYS A 77 -6.60 -4.84 -7.87
N GLU A 78 -6.72 -4.87 -6.55
CA GLU A 78 -6.26 -3.86 -5.63
C GLU A 78 -4.77 -3.65 -5.82
N TRP A 79 -3.97 -4.69 -5.58
CA TRP A 79 -2.51 -4.59 -5.64
C TRP A 79 -2.04 -4.05 -7.00
N ALA A 80 -2.64 -4.54 -8.09
CA ALA A 80 -2.23 -4.13 -9.42
C ALA A 80 -2.59 -2.66 -9.71
N THR A 81 -3.71 -2.15 -9.17
CA THR A 81 -4.06 -0.73 -9.24
C THR A 81 -3.15 0.17 -8.41
N GLU A 82 -2.61 -0.32 -7.30
CA GLU A 82 -1.62 0.42 -6.50
C GLU A 82 -0.31 0.59 -7.28
N ILE A 83 0.15 -0.44 -7.99
CA ILE A 83 1.43 -0.34 -8.72
C ILE A 83 1.27 0.35 -10.07
N TYR A 84 0.08 0.31 -10.66
CA TYR A 84 -0.19 0.89 -11.97
C TYR A 84 -0.49 2.40 -11.91
N TYR A 85 0.24 3.18 -12.72
CA TYR A 85 -0.09 4.57 -13.05
C TYR A 85 -0.26 5.51 -11.84
N ARG A 86 0.65 5.42 -10.86
CA ARG A 86 0.68 6.28 -9.67
C ARG A 86 1.65 7.44 -9.79
N ALA A 87 1.34 8.54 -9.10
CA ALA A 87 2.29 9.61 -8.85
C ALA A 87 3.53 9.06 -8.12
N GLY A 88 4.71 9.43 -8.59
CA GLY A 88 5.97 8.85 -8.12
C GLY A 88 6.25 7.43 -8.60
N GLY A 89 5.35 6.81 -9.36
CA GLY A 89 5.52 5.49 -9.98
C GLY A 89 6.03 5.56 -11.42
N LEU A 90 6.31 4.39 -12.00
CA LEU A 90 6.78 4.25 -13.38
C LEU A 90 5.68 4.68 -14.36
N ALA A 91 6.02 5.57 -15.30
CA ALA A 91 5.05 6.09 -16.27
C ALA A 91 4.73 5.10 -17.40
N HIS A 92 5.67 4.21 -17.71
CA HIS A 92 5.55 3.25 -18.80
C HIS A 92 5.35 1.83 -18.28
N LEU A 93 4.13 1.56 -17.81
CA LEU A 93 3.64 0.24 -17.43
C LEU A 93 2.45 -0.16 -18.31
N LYS A 94 2.33 -1.43 -18.66
CA LYS A 94 1.12 -1.99 -19.29
C LYS A 94 0.31 -2.78 -18.27
N PHE A 95 -0.97 -2.44 -18.12
CA PHE A 95 -1.88 -3.14 -17.21
C PHE A 95 -2.56 -4.30 -17.93
N LEU A 96 -2.12 -5.53 -17.66
CA LEU A 96 -2.61 -6.71 -18.38
C LEU A 96 -4.13 -6.95 -18.27
N PRO A 97 -4.81 -6.65 -17.16
CA PRO A 97 -6.27 -6.69 -17.11
C PRO A 97 -6.96 -5.82 -18.17
N GLN A 98 -6.36 -4.69 -18.59
CA GLN A 98 -6.87 -3.85 -19.69
C GLN A 98 -6.33 -4.27 -21.06
N TYR A 99 -5.14 -4.85 -21.11
CA TYR A 99 -4.49 -5.32 -22.34
C TYR A 99 -4.15 -6.81 -22.23
N PRO A 100 -5.16 -7.70 -22.26
CA PRO A 100 -5.03 -9.10 -21.83
C PRO A 100 -4.36 -10.01 -22.86
N ASP A 101 -4.08 -9.53 -24.07
CA ASP A 101 -3.43 -10.27 -25.14
C ASP A 101 -1.91 -10.43 -24.86
N VAL A 102 -1.59 -11.20 -23.82
CA VAL A 102 -0.21 -11.44 -23.36
C VAL A 102 0.68 -11.97 -24.49
N GLU A 103 0.08 -12.67 -25.44
CA GLU A 103 0.71 -13.27 -26.60
C GLU A 103 1.33 -12.23 -27.56
N LYS A 104 0.90 -10.97 -27.50
CA LYS A 104 1.48 -9.87 -28.30
C LYS A 104 2.83 -9.39 -27.78
N TYR A 105 3.19 -9.71 -26.53
CA TYR A 105 4.47 -9.32 -25.95
C TYR A 105 5.58 -10.31 -26.32
N ASN A 106 6.82 -9.81 -26.39
CA ASN A 106 8.00 -10.60 -26.72
C ASN A 106 8.56 -11.33 -25.48
N GLN A 107 9.47 -12.29 -25.68
CA GLN A 107 10.11 -13.06 -24.59
C GLN A 107 10.93 -12.21 -23.61
N LYS A 108 11.37 -11.01 -24.02
CA LYS A 108 12.08 -10.07 -23.14
C LYS A 108 11.11 -9.32 -22.23
N SER A 109 9.80 -9.42 -22.44
CA SER A 109 8.83 -8.69 -21.63
C SER A 109 8.75 -9.26 -20.22
N ILE A 110 8.31 -8.42 -19.29
CA ILE A 110 8.33 -8.66 -17.85
C ILE A 110 6.91 -8.47 -17.31
N VAL A 111 6.49 -9.31 -16.38
CA VAL A 111 5.26 -9.12 -15.60
C VAL A 111 5.61 -8.98 -14.13
N LEU A 112 5.32 -7.82 -13.54
CA LEU A 112 5.23 -7.65 -12.10
C LEU A 112 3.86 -8.20 -11.66
N ALA A 113 3.87 -9.27 -10.88
CA ALA A 113 2.68 -9.98 -10.47
C ALA A 113 2.52 -9.95 -8.95
N GLY A 114 1.46 -9.35 -8.43
CA GLY A 114 1.16 -9.37 -7.00
C GLY A 114 -0.01 -10.27 -6.65
N TYR A 115 0.10 -11.03 -5.56
CA TYR A 115 -0.98 -11.85 -5.05
C TYR A 115 -1.08 -11.71 -3.54
N LEU A 116 -2.28 -11.33 -3.07
CA LEU A 116 -2.64 -11.31 -1.66
C LEU A 116 -3.74 -12.36 -1.43
N PRO A 117 -3.57 -13.27 -0.44
CA PRO A 117 -4.58 -14.28 -0.15
C PRO A 117 -5.91 -13.63 0.27
N GLY A 118 -7.04 -14.06 -0.31
CA GLY A 118 -8.37 -13.70 0.18
C GLY A 118 -9.39 -13.13 -0.82
N GLY A 119 -9.14 -13.12 -2.14
CA GLY A 119 -10.01 -12.38 -3.07
C GLY A 119 -10.36 -13.03 -4.42
N ASP A 120 -11.49 -13.74 -4.45
CA ASP A 120 -12.43 -13.92 -5.58
C ASP A 120 -12.01 -14.81 -6.80
N LYS A 121 -13.03 -15.20 -7.59
CA LYS A 121 -12.98 -15.98 -8.85
C LYS A 121 -12.06 -15.39 -9.92
N SER A 122 -11.59 -14.15 -9.75
CA SER A 122 -10.56 -13.47 -10.59
C SER A 122 -9.21 -14.17 -10.59
N ASP A 123 -8.91 -14.97 -9.57
CA ASP A 123 -7.66 -15.73 -9.43
C ASP A 123 -7.34 -16.60 -10.64
N THR A 124 -8.38 -17.14 -11.29
CA THR A 124 -8.21 -17.99 -12.47
C THR A 124 -7.79 -17.21 -13.72
N LYS A 125 -8.34 -16.01 -13.94
CA LYS A 125 -8.01 -15.15 -15.09
C LYS A 125 -6.60 -14.59 -14.95
N TRP A 126 -6.26 -14.12 -13.76
CA TRP A 126 -4.91 -13.68 -13.42
C TRP A 126 -3.90 -14.82 -13.62
N ALA A 127 -4.12 -15.98 -12.97
CA ALA A 127 -3.21 -17.11 -13.09
C ALA A 127 -3.08 -17.61 -14.54
N LYS A 128 -4.14 -17.55 -15.35
CA LYS A 128 -4.08 -17.86 -16.78
C LYS A 128 -3.13 -16.92 -17.52
N ARG A 129 -3.24 -15.59 -17.34
CA ARG A 129 -2.34 -14.62 -17.97
C ARG A 129 -0.89 -14.82 -17.53
N ILE A 130 -0.65 -15.08 -16.24
CA ILE A 130 0.69 -15.39 -15.73
C ILE A 130 1.26 -16.67 -16.36
N ARG A 131 0.47 -17.74 -16.47
CA ARG A 131 0.91 -18.97 -17.16
C ARG A 131 1.25 -18.72 -18.63
N VAL A 132 0.45 -17.93 -19.34
CA VAL A 132 0.75 -17.57 -20.74
C VAL A 132 2.07 -16.81 -20.82
N ALA A 133 2.32 -15.84 -19.93
CA ALA A 133 3.57 -15.10 -19.89
C ALA A 133 4.78 -16.03 -19.68
N LEU A 134 4.70 -16.94 -18.70
CA LEU A 134 5.76 -17.92 -18.43
C LEU A 134 6.02 -18.83 -19.63
N LYS A 135 4.97 -19.34 -20.31
CA LYS A 135 5.08 -20.15 -21.53
C LYS A 135 5.75 -19.41 -22.69
N LYS A 136 5.54 -18.09 -22.77
CA LYS A 136 6.17 -17.19 -23.76
C LYS A 136 7.64 -16.87 -23.44
N GLY A 137 8.16 -17.34 -22.31
CA GLY A 137 9.52 -17.05 -21.84
C GLY A 137 9.66 -15.65 -21.21
N MET A 138 8.55 -14.97 -20.94
CA MET A 138 8.56 -13.67 -20.25
C MET A 138 9.00 -13.85 -18.80
N LEU A 139 9.72 -12.88 -18.26
CA LEU A 139 10.09 -12.86 -16.85
C LEU A 139 8.84 -12.52 -16.02
N VAL A 140 8.49 -13.36 -15.06
CA VAL A 140 7.45 -13.06 -14.07
C VAL A 140 8.11 -12.85 -12.72
N VAL A 141 7.89 -11.69 -12.12
CA VAL A 141 8.32 -11.38 -10.76
C VAL A 141 7.08 -11.41 -9.87
N LEU A 142 6.91 -12.51 -9.14
CA LEU A 142 5.75 -12.78 -8.29
C LEU A 142 6.02 -12.33 -6.85
N ILE A 143 5.24 -11.35 -6.38
CA ILE A 143 5.22 -10.87 -5.00
C ILE A 143 4.03 -11.49 -4.29
N ALA A 144 4.27 -12.47 -3.41
CA ALA A 144 3.22 -13.21 -2.71
C ALA A 144 3.75 -13.90 -1.43
N PRO A 145 2.95 -13.97 -0.33
CA PRO A 145 3.33 -14.65 0.92
C PRO A 145 3.44 -16.17 0.81
N GLY A 146 3.12 -16.75 -0.34
CA GLY A 146 3.11 -18.19 -0.56
C GLY A 146 2.89 -18.56 -2.02
N ASP A 147 2.49 -19.81 -2.27
CA ASP A 147 2.08 -20.22 -3.62
C ASP A 147 0.62 -19.83 -3.87
N PRO A 148 0.32 -18.96 -4.86
CA PRO A 148 -1.04 -18.68 -5.24
C PRO A 148 -1.68 -19.96 -5.77
N GLY A 149 -2.70 -20.48 -5.08
CA GLY A 149 -3.30 -21.78 -5.39
C GLY A 149 -3.73 -21.90 -6.86
N ALA A 150 -4.25 -20.80 -7.43
CA ALA A 150 -4.65 -20.75 -8.84
C ALA A 150 -3.47 -20.84 -9.84
N LEU A 151 -2.26 -20.39 -9.46
CA LEU A 151 -1.04 -20.51 -10.27
C LEU A 151 -0.39 -21.89 -10.13
N ASN A 152 -0.47 -22.50 -8.94
CA ASN A 152 0.11 -23.81 -8.60
C ASN A 152 1.48 -24.03 -9.25
N THR A 153 2.51 -23.39 -8.68
CA THR A 153 3.83 -23.37 -9.30
C THR A 153 4.53 -24.73 -9.40
N LYS A 154 4.04 -25.74 -8.67
CA LYS A 154 4.52 -27.12 -8.78
C LYS A 154 4.23 -27.74 -10.16
N THR A 155 3.21 -27.23 -10.86
CA THR A 155 2.81 -27.71 -12.19
C THR A 155 3.60 -27.09 -13.34
N LEU A 156 4.44 -26.09 -13.05
CA LEU A 156 5.27 -25.45 -14.08
C LEU A 156 6.34 -26.42 -14.59
N SER A 157 6.65 -26.34 -15.87
CA SER A 157 7.81 -26.96 -16.50
C SER A 157 9.12 -26.34 -15.99
N LYS A 158 10.26 -26.93 -16.34
CA LYS A 158 11.58 -26.42 -15.95
C LYS A 158 11.82 -25.01 -16.50
N SER A 159 11.55 -24.77 -17.78
CA SER A 159 11.75 -23.47 -18.43
C SER A 159 10.79 -22.39 -17.91
N GLU A 160 9.56 -22.75 -17.55
CA GLU A 160 8.63 -21.81 -16.90
C GLU A 160 9.14 -21.42 -15.50
N ARG A 161 9.69 -22.35 -14.72
CA ARG A 161 10.26 -22.04 -13.40
C ARG A 161 11.49 -21.12 -13.49
N GLU A 162 12.33 -21.29 -14.50
CA GLU A 162 13.50 -20.43 -14.73
C GLU A 162 13.11 -18.97 -15.05
N ASN A 163 11.90 -18.76 -15.59
CA ASN A 163 11.36 -17.44 -15.86
C ASN A 163 10.51 -16.87 -14.70
N LEU A 164 10.38 -17.58 -13.59
CA LEU A 164 9.63 -17.15 -12.41
C LEU A 164 10.59 -16.75 -11.28
N VAL A 165 10.61 -15.46 -10.94
CA VAL A 165 11.26 -14.94 -9.74
C VAL A 165 10.19 -14.77 -8.67
N ARG A 166 10.38 -15.42 -7.52
CA ARG A 166 9.52 -15.23 -6.33
C ARG A 166 10.17 -14.24 -5.38
N LEU A 167 9.43 -13.21 -5.00
CA LEU A 167 9.84 -12.22 -4.02
C LEU A 167 8.85 -12.20 -2.86
N TRP A 168 9.34 -12.54 -1.68
CA TRP A 168 8.63 -12.26 -0.44
C TRP A 168 9.67 -11.97 0.65
N PRO A 169 9.41 -11.03 1.57
CA PRO A 169 10.32 -10.77 2.67
C PRO A 169 10.65 -12.02 3.48
N GLN A 170 11.90 -12.14 3.88
CA GLN A 170 12.34 -13.18 4.80
C GLN A 170 11.97 -12.80 6.23
N GLY A 171 11.48 -13.77 7.01
CA GLY A 171 11.15 -13.58 8.42
C GLY A 171 9.67 -13.30 8.66
N SER A 172 9.38 -12.57 9.75
CA SER A 172 8.01 -12.34 10.22
C SER A 172 7.37 -11.18 9.45
N THR A 173 6.22 -11.43 8.84
CA THR A 173 5.39 -10.41 8.17
C THR A 173 3.98 -10.41 8.80
N PRO A 174 3.82 -9.91 10.04
CA PRO A 174 2.52 -9.88 10.70
C PRO A 174 1.51 -8.93 10.03
N ASP A 175 1.97 -8.01 9.18
CA ASP A 175 1.16 -7.22 8.25
C ASP A 175 1.51 -7.61 6.80
N ILE A 176 0.70 -8.49 6.21
CA ILE A 176 0.95 -9.07 4.88
C ILE A 176 0.75 -8.00 3.79
N GLU A 177 -0.25 -7.15 3.93
CA GLU A 177 -0.58 -6.09 3.00
C GLU A 177 0.54 -5.03 2.96
N ALA A 178 1.01 -4.59 4.13
CA ALA A 178 2.15 -3.66 4.23
C ALA A 178 3.44 -4.31 3.69
N ALA A 179 3.72 -5.57 4.04
CA ALA A 179 4.88 -6.30 3.49
C ALA A 179 4.83 -6.37 1.96
N SER A 180 3.66 -6.64 1.38
CA SER A 180 3.46 -6.73 -0.06
C SER A 180 3.71 -5.39 -0.76
N LEU A 181 3.07 -4.31 -0.29
CA LEU A 181 3.26 -2.98 -0.89
C LEU A 181 4.69 -2.47 -0.69
N ALA A 182 5.27 -2.69 0.48
CA ALA A 182 6.63 -2.28 0.76
C ALA A 182 7.65 -3.00 -0.13
N THR A 183 7.49 -4.32 -0.33
CA THR A 183 8.30 -5.09 -1.27
C THR A 183 8.16 -4.57 -2.69
N SER A 184 6.94 -4.22 -3.10
CA SER A 184 6.63 -3.76 -4.44
C SER A 184 7.27 -2.40 -4.74
N TRP A 185 7.11 -1.42 -3.85
CA TRP A 185 7.71 -0.10 -4.02
C TRP A 185 9.23 -0.10 -3.83
N ALA A 186 9.77 -0.95 -2.93
CA ALA A 186 11.20 -1.19 -2.87
C ALA A 186 11.74 -1.79 -4.18
N LEU A 187 11.03 -2.73 -4.80
CA LEU A 187 11.39 -3.29 -6.10
C LEU A 187 11.38 -2.21 -7.19
N VAL A 188 10.37 -1.33 -7.24
CA VAL A 188 10.34 -0.21 -8.19
C VAL A 188 11.54 0.70 -8.00
N GLY A 189 11.89 1.03 -6.75
CA GLY A 189 13.11 1.79 -6.43
C GLY A 189 14.36 1.09 -6.94
N GLU A 190 14.49 -0.22 -6.71
CA GLU A 190 15.65 -0.97 -7.18
C GLU A 190 15.70 -1.17 -8.70
N ILE A 191 14.56 -1.21 -9.40
CA ILE A 191 14.49 -1.18 -10.86
C ILE A 191 15.08 0.13 -11.37
N VAL A 192 14.71 1.26 -10.76
CA VAL A 192 15.30 2.57 -11.09
C VAL A 192 16.81 2.55 -10.84
N SER A 193 17.25 2.07 -9.68
CA SER A 193 18.68 1.92 -9.37
C SER A 193 19.41 1.08 -10.42
N ALA A 194 18.87 -0.08 -10.79
CA ALA A 194 19.47 -0.97 -11.79
C ALA A 194 19.53 -0.35 -13.20
N CYS A 195 18.50 0.40 -13.60
CA CYS A 195 18.50 1.10 -14.88
C CYS A 195 19.53 2.23 -14.90
N THR A 196 19.66 3.02 -13.82
CA THR A 196 20.62 4.15 -13.78
C THR A 196 22.07 3.67 -13.90
N ARG A 197 22.41 2.51 -13.32
CA ARG A 197 23.73 1.86 -13.52
C ARG A 197 24.02 1.46 -14.97
N ARG A 198 22.98 1.34 -15.80
CA ARG A 198 23.06 1.08 -17.25
C ARG A 198 22.85 2.35 -18.08
N GLY A 199 22.94 3.53 -17.47
CA GLY A 199 22.80 4.82 -18.14
C GLY A 199 21.37 5.15 -18.59
N LYS A 200 20.35 4.49 -18.00
CA LYS A 200 18.95 4.73 -18.32
C LYS A 200 18.20 5.21 -17.07
N MET A 201 17.47 6.32 -17.17
CA MET A 201 16.56 6.76 -16.12
C MET A 201 15.12 6.48 -16.55
N PRO A 202 14.38 5.59 -15.85
CA PRO A 202 12.97 5.38 -16.12
C PRO A 202 12.17 6.67 -15.99
N THR A 203 11.17 6.86 -16.84
CA THR A 203 10.24 7.98 -16.70
C THR A 203 9.28 7.72 -15.54
N MET A 204 9.10 8.70 -14.67
CA MET A 204 8.25 8.62 -13.47
C MET A 204 7.12 9.64 -13.57
N LEU A 205 5.91 9.33 -13.10
CA LEU A 205 4.77 10.26 -13.16
C LEU A 205 4.84 11.32 -12.06
N LYS A 206 4.63 12.59 -12.40
CA LYS A 206 4.36 13.64 -11.43
C LYS A 206 2.87 13.63 -11.08
N SER A 207 2.52 13.87 -9.82
CA SER A 207 1.11 14.02 -9.43
C SER A 207 0.45 15.13 -10.25
N VAL A 208 -0.67 14.82 -10.93
CA VAL A 208 -1.38 15.75 -11.84
C VAL A 208 -1.97 16.98 -11.14
N LEU A 209 -1.93 16.99 -9.81
CA LEU A 209 -2.36 18.10 -8.97
C LEU A 209 -1.28 19.19 -8.83
N PHE A 210 -0.05 18.92 -9.25
CA PHE A 210 1.00 19.93 -9.27
C PHE A 210 0.99 20.74 -10.56
N GLU A 211 1.38 22.00 -10.42
CA GLU A 211 1.66 22.86 -11.56
C GLU A 211 2.67 22.21 -12.52
N GLY A 212 2.40 22.37 -13.81
CA GLY A 212 3.19 21.80 -14.91
C GLY A 212 3.17 20.26 -15.00
N ALA A 213 2.44 19.54 -14.13
CA ALA A 213 2.46 18.08 -14.13
C ALA A 213 1.85 17.47 -15.38
N ARG A 214 0.78 18.07 -15.93
CA ARG A 214 0.15 17.60 -17.17
C ARG A 214 1.12 17.71 -18.35
N ASP A 215 1.78 18.85 -18.50
CA ASP A 215 2.76 19.07 -19.57
C ASP A 215 3.96 18.14 -19.42
N ARG A 216 4.51 18.02 -18.21
CA ARG A 216 5.61 17.10 -17.91
C ARG A 216 5.24 15.65 -18.22
N ASN A 217 4.09 15.18 -17.73
CA ASN A 217 3.64 13.80 -17.94
C ASN A 217 3.30 13.55 -19.42
N GLY A 218 2.78 14.55 -20.12
CA GLY A 218 2.58 14.51 -21.58
C GLY A 218 3.89 14.36 -22.34
N ALA A 219 4.93 15.10 -21.95
CA ALA A 219 6.24 15.05 -22.60
C ALA A 219 6.97 13.70 -22.46
N ILE A 220 6.67 12.93 -21.40
CA ILE A 220 7.21 11.58 -21.17
C ILE A 220 6.24 10.46 -21.58
N HIS A 221 5.07 10.80 -22.12
CA HIS A 221 4.03 9.82 -22.41
C HIS A 221 4.53 8.76 -23.41
N GLY A 222 4.32 7.49 -23.09
CA GLY A 222 4.74 6.37 -23.94
C GLY A 222 6.25 6.11 -23.97
N MET A 223 7.06 6.84 -23.21
CA MET A 223 8.50 6.64 -23.15
C MET A 223 8.87 5.78 -21.94
N PRO A 224 9.62 4.67 -22.07
CA PRO A 224 10.09 3.92 -20.91
C PRO A 224 11.20 4.63 -20.14
N PHE A 225 12.05 5.37 -20.85
CA PHE A 225 13.22 6.05 -20.31
C PHE A 225 13.29 7.48 -20.82
N HIS A 226 13.85 8.38 -20.01
CA HIS A 226 14.19 9.72 -20.44
C HIS A 226 15.24 9.70 -21.55
N LYS A 227 15.13 10.62 -22.53
CA LYS A 227 16.10 10.75 -23.62
C LYS A 227 17.48 11.22 -23.12
N LYS A 228 17.49 12.06 -22.09
CA LYS A 228 18.68 12.58 -21.41
C LYS A 228 18.44 12.50 -19.91
N THR A 229 19.46 12.17 -19.13
CA THR A 229 19.39 12.14 -17.67
C THR A 229 20.67 12.68 -17.07
N SER A 230 20.54 13.48 -16.02
CA SER A 230 21.61 13.93 -15.13
C SER A 230 21.78 13.02 -13.90
N VAL A 231 20.92 12.02 -13.75
CA VAL A 231 20.95 11.09 -12.61
C VAL A 231 22.18 10.18 -12.73
N SER A 232 23.06 10.28 -11.73
CA SER A 232 24.23 9.40 -11.59
C SER A 232 23.84 7.95 -11.30
N PRO A 233 24.67 6.95 -11.67
CA PRO A 233 24.46 5.57 -11.29
C PRO A 233 24.20 5.38 -9.79
N ILE A 234 23.05 4.81 -9.44
CA ILE A 234 22.66 4.58 -8.05
C ILE A 234 23.06 3.16 -7.65
N LYS A 235 23.66 2.97 -6.48
CA LYS A 235 24.09 1.64 -6.00
C LYS A 235 22.90 0.73 -5.67
N PRO A 236 23.03 -0.61 -5.78
CA PRO A 236 22.01 -1.54 -5.33
C PRO A 236 21.64 -1.32 -3.86
N GLY A 237 20.35 -1.42 -3.56
CA GLY A 237 19.76 -1.30 -2.25
C GLY A 237 19.59 0.13 -1.72
N VAL A 238 20.01 1.17 -2.45
CA VAL A 238 19.91 2.56 -1.97
C VAL A 238 18.45 3.04 -1.96
N LEU A 239 17.74 2.94 -3.09
CA LEU A 239 16.39 3.47 -3.20
C LEU A 239 15.38 2.61 -2.43
N GLY A 240 15.55 1.29 -2.45
CA GLY A 240 14.76 0.37 -1.63
C GLY A 240 14.87 0.70 -0.14
N LYS A 241 16.09 0.92 0.39
CA LYS A 241 16.28 1.28 1.80
C LYS A 241 15.68 2.65 2.11
N ALA A 242 15.90 3.63 1.24
CA ALA A 242 15.36 4.97 1.42
C ALA A 242 13.83 4.96 1.53
N TYR A 243 13.16 4.16 0.71
CA TYR A 243 11.71 3.96 0.78
C TYR A 243 11.28 3.34 2.11
N ILE A 244 11.87 2.20 2.50
CA ILE A 244 11.49 1.48 3.72
C ILE A 244 11.72 2.32 4.98
N GLN A 245 12.85 3.03 5.05
CA GLN A 245 13.15 3.92 6.18
C GLN A 245 12.18 5.09 6.26
N SER A 246 11.79 5.66 5.11
CA SER A 246 10.83 6.76 5.06
C SER A 246 9.41 6.29 5.40
N ALA A 247 9.00 5.11 4.94
CA ALA A 247 7.72 4.49 5.30
C ALA A 247 7.64 4.17 6.80
N ARG A 248 8.74 3.65 7.38
CA ARG A 248 8.83 3.40 8.83
C ARG A 248 8.68 4.69 9.63
N ARG A 249 9.43 5.74 9.27
CA ARG A 249 9.30 7.05 9.92
C ARG A 249 7.88 7.58 9.81
N TRP A 250 7.27 7.49 8.63
CA TRP A 250 5.91 7.95 8.43
C TRP A 250 4.93 7.25 9.39
N VAL A 251 4.94 5.91 9.48
CA VAL A 251 3.98 5.20 10.33
C VAL A 251 4.23 5.45 11.81
N THR A 252 5.49 5.54 12.26
CA THR A 252 5.81 5.85 13.66
C THR A 252 5.37 7.26 14.03
N ASP A 253 5.67 8.25 13.19
CA ASP A 253 5.36 9.65 13.44
C ASP A 253 3.85 9.90 13.33
N PHE A 254 3.18 9.23 12.40
CA PHE A 254 1.73 9.29 12.26
C PHE A 254 1.04 8.77 13.51
N THR A 255 1.43 7.59 14.01
CA THR A 255 0.85 7.01 15.22
C THR A 255 1.12 7.87 16.44
N ALA A 256 2.35 8.35 16.62
CA ALA A 256 2.71 9.20 17.75
C ALA A 256 1.86 10.47 17.82
N ARG A 257 1.51 11.06 16.66
CA ARG A 257 0.69 12.28 16.58
C ARG A 257 -0.81 12.02 16.67
N ASN A 258 -1.29 10.85 16.26
CA ASN A 258 -2.71 10.64 15.99
C ASN A 258 -3.39 9.52 16.77
N SER A 259 -2.68 8.77 17.63
CA SER A 259 -3.24 7.64 18.39
C SER A 259 -4.56 7.99 19.11
N GLY A 260 -4.61 9.10 19.83
CA GLY A 260 -5.82 9.55 20.53
C GLY A 260 -6.99 9.87 19.59
N LYS A 261 -6.71 10.48 18.43
CA LYS A 261 -7.75 10.75 17.42
C LYS A 261 -8.25 9.45 16.77
N ILE A 262 -7.39 8.46 16.56
CA ILE A 262 -7.78 7.15 16.05
C ILE A 262 -8.74 6.47 17.03
N GLU A 263 -8.45 6.52 18.33
CA GLU A 263 -9.34 5.97 19.37
C GLU A 263 -10.67 6.72 19.43
N GLN A 264 -10.67 8.05 19.28
CA GLN A 264 -11.88 8.86 19.18
C GLN A 264 -12.73 8.44 17.96
N ILE A 265 -12.10 8.26 16.80
CA ILE A 265 -12.77 7.82 15.58
C ILE A 265 -13.36 6.41 15.74
N ALA A 266 -12.59 5.47 16.27
CA ALA A 266 -13.07 4.11 16.49
C ALA A 266 -14.24 4.06 17.50
N SER A 267 -14.17 4.86 18.57
CA SER A 267 -15.26 5.01 19.54
C SER A 267 -16.51 5.59 18.89
N HIS A 268 -16.36 6.62 18.05
CA HIS A 268 -17.45 7.23 17.30
C HIS A 268 -18.11 6.23 16.34
N ILE A 269 -17.32 5.52 15.53
CA ILE A 269 -17.82 4.47 14.62
C ILE A 269 -18.60 3.41 15.41
N SER A 270 -18.09 2.97 16.56
CA SER A 270 -18.76 2.01 17.42
C SER A 270 -20.09 2.53 17.96
N ALA A 271 -20.13 3.80 18.41
CA ALA A 271 -21.35 4.43 18.91
C ALA A 271 -22.43 4.55 17.82
N GLN A 272 -22.05 4.98 16.60
CA GLN A 272 -22.98 5.05 15.46
C GLN A 272 -23.58 3.69 15.13
N LYS A 273 -22.75 2.64 15.11
CA LYS A 273 -23.21 1.27 14.88
C LYS A 273 -24.17 0.78 15.97
N LYS A 274 -23.86 1.04 17.25
CA LYS A 274 -24.76 0.70 18.38
C LYS A 274 -26.10 1.42 18.29
N ALA A 275 -26.11 2.64 17.75
CA ALA A 275 -27.33 3.41 17.49
C ALA A 275 -28.07 2.99 16.20
N GLY A 276 -27.62 1.94 15.51
CA GLY A 276 -28.22 1.47 14.25
C GLY A 276 -28.00 2.43 13.08
N LYS A 277 -27.05 3.36 13.18
CA LYS A 277 -26.73 4.34 12.14
C LYS A 277 -25.69 3.80 11.17
N ALA A 278 -25.79 4.25 9.92
CA ALA A 278 -24.84 3.86 8.87
C ALA A 278 -23.47 4.51 9.11
N VAL A 279 -22.41 3.73 8.87
CA VAL A 279 -21.05 4.24 8.71
C VAL A 279 -20.58 3.80 7.32
N VAL A 280 -20.33 4.77 6.46
CA VAL A 280 -19.88 4.52 5.09
C VAL A 280 -18.50 5.11 4.86
N ALA A 281 -17.72 4.46 4.01
CA ALA A 281 -16.39 4.93 3.65
C ALA A 281 -16.24 5.18 2.16
N VAL A 282 -15.50 6.24 1.84
CA VAL A 282 -15.17 6.67 0.49
C VAL A 282 -13.71 7.07 0.44
N THR A 283 -13.04 6.81 -0.68
CA THR A 283 -11.75 7.44 -0.97
C THR A 283 -11.87 8.37 -2.17
N THR A 284 -10.88 9.25 -2.29
CA THR A 284 -10.76 10.20 -3.39
C THR A 284 -9.46 9.97 -4.16
N GLY A 285 -9.45 10.34 -5.44
CA GLY A 285 -8.28 10.17 -6.31
C GLY A 285 -8.06 8.73 -6.81
N HIS A 286 -6.87 8.45 -7.33
CA HIS A 286 -6.47 7.11 -7.82
C HIS A 286 -6.23 6.08 -6.71
N ILE A 287 -6.59 6.43 -5.48
CA ILE A 287 -6.31 5.61 -4.32
C ILE A 287 -7.47 4.62 -4.16
N TRP A 288 -7.26 3.41 -4.71
CA TRP A 288 -8.20 2.29 -4.86
C TRP A 288 -9.62 2.72 -5.23
N MET A 289 -9.79 3.17 -6.47
CA MET A 289 -11.08 3.66 -6.93
C MET A 289 -12.23 2.64 -6.87
N ASP A 290 -11.94 1.34 -6.67
CA ASP A 290 -12.91 0.26 -6.64
C ASP A 290 -12.70 -0.69 -5.44
N PRO A 291 -13.75 -1.02 -4.67
CA PRO A 291 -13.70 -2.09 -3.66
C PRO A 291 -13.60 -3.49 -4.31
N PRO A 292 -13.19 -4.51 -3.52
CA PRO A 292 -12.77 -4.41 -2.12
C PRO A 292 -11.41 -3.71 -1.97
N TRP A 293 -11.18 -3.00 -0.87
CA TRP A 293 -9.86 -2.45 -0.55
C TRP A 293 -8.92 -3.56 -0.08
N LEU A 294 -7.61 -3.31 -0.03
CA LEU A 294 -6.68 -4.26 0.61
C LEU A 294 -7.02 -4.53 2.08
N VAL A 295 -7.55 -3.52 2.77
CA VAL A 295 -7.97 -3.62 4.17
C VAL A 295 -9.31 -2.92 4.35
N SER A 296 -10.15 -3.43 5.26
CA SER A 296 -11.46 -2.83 5.56
C SER A 296 -11.65 -2.63 7.06
N VAL A 297 -12.52 -1.68 7.43
CA VAL A 297 -12.93 -1.48 8.82
C VAL A 297 -14.22 -2.26 9.07
N LYS A 298 -14.24 -3.12 10.10
CA LYS A 298 -15.39 -3.99 10.38
C LYS A 298 -16.68 -3.19 10.59
N GLY A 299 -17.67 -3.44 9.73
CA GLY A 299 -18.99 -2.80 9.80
C GLY A 299 -19.01 -1.36 9.30
N VAL A 300 -17.99 -0.96 8.54
CA VAL A 300 -18.02 0.22 7.68
C VAL A 300 -18.34 -0.25 6.27
N LYS A 301 -19.35 0.37 5.65
CA LYS A 301 -19.76 0.04 4.27
C LYS A 301 -18.96 0.87 3.29
N GLU A 302 -18.18 0.21 2.48
CA GLU A 302 -17.33 0.83 1.46
C GLU A 302 -18.15 1.18 0.21
N LEU A 303 -18.11 2.44 -0.22
CA LEU A 303 -18.87 2.91 -1.36
C LEU A 303 -17.96 3.15 -2.56
N HIS A 304 -18.32 2.49 -3.65
CA HIS A 304 -17.73 2.74 -4.96
C HIS A 304 -18.36 4.00 -5.59
N LYS A 305 -17.53 4.92 -6.09
CA LYS A 305 -17.99 6.14 -6.82
C LYS A 305 -19.07 6.91 -6.06
N ALA A 306 -18.78 7.30 -4.82
CA ALA A 306 -19.73 8.07 -4.01
C ALA A 306 -20.11 9.39 -4.70
N SER A 307 -21.41 9.56 -4.92
CA SER A 307 -22.05 10.81 -5.34
C SER A 307 -22.84 11.39 -4.17
N SER A 308 -23.23 12.66 -4.25
CA SER A 308 -24.10 13.31 -3.27
C SER A 308 -25.41 12.53 -3.05
N GLU A 309 -26.01 11.96 -4.10
CA GLU A 309 -27.23 11.15 -3.97
C GLU A 309 -26.99 9.85 -3.21
N THR A 310 -25.84 9.19 -3.48
CA THR A 310 -25.48 7.96 -2.79
C THR A 310 -25.18 8.23 -1.32
N ILE A 311 -24.44 9.31 -1.01
CA ILE A 311 -24.20 9.72 0.37
C ILE A 311 -25.50 10.06 1.10
N SER A 312 -26.40 10.82 0.47
CA SER A 312 -27.69 11.20 1.05
C SER A 312 -28.53 9.97 1.38
N ARG A 313 -28.59 9.00 0.47
CA ARG A 313 -29.33 7.74 0.66
C ARG A 313 -28.75 6.93 1.81
N GLU A 314 -27.43 6.72 1.83
CA GLU A 314 -26.79 5.86 2.83
C GLU A 314 -26.80 6.48 4.24
N LEU A 315 -26.75 7.80 4.33
CA LEU A 315 -26.79 8.54 5.60
C LEU A 315 -28.19 9.02 5.99
N THR A 316 -29.25 8.50 5.36
CA THR A 316 -30.62 8.95 5.63
C THR A 316 -30.93 8.85 7.13
N GLY A 317 -31.28 9.99 7.75
CA GLY A 317 -31.56 10.06 9.19
C GLY A 317 -30.30 10.08 10.08
N GLY A 318 -29.14 10.42 9.52
CA GLY A 318 -27.85 10.57 10.20
C GLY A 318 -26.87 9.43 9.90
N GLY A 319 -25.73 9.45 10.57
CA GLY A 319 -24.67 8.46 10.40
C GLY A 319 -23.30 9.11 10.22
N THR A 320 -22.36 8.40 9.62
CA THR A 320 -20.98 8.90 9.43
C THR A 320 -20.44 8.58 8.06
N LEU A 321 -19.92 9.62 7.40
CA LEU A 321 -19.04 9.51 6.25
C LEU A 321 -17.59 9.46 6.74
N MET A 322 -16.92 8.34 6.55
CA MET A 322 -15.48 8.24 6.60
C MET A 322 -14.92 8.57 5.20
N ILE A 323 -14.08 9.58 5.08
CA ILE A 323 -13.53 10.01 3.79
C ILE A 323 -12.01 10.11 3.86
N ILE A 324 -11.35 9.43 2.93
CA ILE A 324 -9.90 9.54 2.76
C ILE A 324 -9.60 10.27 1.46
N GLY A 325 -9.31 11.55 1.66
CA GLY A 325 -8.76 12.50 0.71
C GLY A 325 -7.33 12.17 0.30
N TYR A 326 -6.88 12.74 -0.81
CA TYR A 326 -5.45 12.76 -1.16
C TYR A 326 -4.79 14.03 -0.58
N ARG A 327 -4.95 15.19 -1.25
CA ARG A 327 -4.56 16.50 -0.71
C ARG A 327 -5.67 17.12 0.14
N GLU A 328 -6.88 17.14 -0.41
CA GLU A 328 -8.11 17.66 0.21
C GLU A 328 -9.11 16.52 0.40
N LEU A 329 -10.13 16.70 1.26
CA LEU A 329 -11.18 15.71 1.46
C LEU A 329 -12.12 15.60 0.27
N PHE A 330 -12.45 16.72 -0.38
CA PHE A 330 -13.45 16.78 -1.44
C PHE A 330 -12.79 17.28 -2.71
N TYR A 331 -12.46 16.37 -3.63
CA TYR A 331 -11.74 16.72 -4.84
C TYR A 331 -12.45 16.25 -6.11
N GLY A 332 -12.67 17.20 -7.03
CA GLY A 332 -13.32 16.98 -8.32
C GLY A 332 -14.85 17.09 -8.30
N GLN A 333 -15.44 17.21 -9.49
CA GLN A 333 -16.88 17.54 -9.66
C GLN A 333 -17.86 16.57 -9.00
N ARG A 334 -17.46 15.32 -8.71
CA ARG A 334 -18.33 14.34 -8.05
C ARG A 334 -18.42 14.51 -6.53
N GLN A 335 -17.56 15.35 -5.95
CA GLN A 335 -17.39 15.45 -4.50
C GLN A 335 -17.66 16.85 -3.95
N THR A 336 -17.85 17.85 -4.81
CA THR A 336 -18.18 19.22 -4.40
C THR A 336 -19.47 19.30 -3.57
N ASP A 337 -20.44 18.43 -3.87
CA ASP A 337 -21.76 18.45 -3.24
C ASP A 337 -21.87 17.43 -2.08
N VAL A 338 -20.79 16.71 -1.78
CA VAL A 338 -20.77 15.72 -0.68
C VAL A 338 -20.97 16.38 0.69
N PRO A 339 -20.33 17.51 1.04
CA PRO A 339 -20.59 18.19 2.30
C PRO A 339 -22.06 18.58 2.49
N GLU A 340 -22.70 19.11 1.43
CA GLU A 340 -24.13 19.45 1.42
C GLU A 340 -25.00 18.21 1.66
N ALA A 341 -24.67 17.08 1.03
CA ALA A 341 -25.38 15.82 1.22
C ALA A 341 -25.28 15.31 2.67
N VAL A 342 -24.08 15.34 3.27
CA VAL A 342 -23.89 14.96 4.68
C VAL A 342 -24.68 15.89 5.61
N ARG A 343 -24.67 17.20 5.35
CA ARG A 343 -25.43 18.18 6.12
C ARG A 343 -26.93 17.91 6.07
N LYS A 344 -27.51 17.76 4.88
CA LYS A 344 -28.95 17.47 4.69
C LYS A 344 -29.37 16.17 5.37
N ALA A 345 -28.48 15.19 5.38
CA ALA A 345 -28.69 13.91 6.04
C ALA A 345 -28.56 13.99 7.57
N GLY A 346 -28.04 15.09 8.13
CA GLY A 346 -27.73 15.21 9.56
C GLY A 346 -26.54 14.33 9.99
N GLY A 347 -25.63 14.02 9.06
CA GLY A 347 -24.50 13.12 9.28
C GLY A 347 -23.26 13.79 9.89
N TRP A 348 -22.27 12.95 10.20
CA TRP A 348 -20.93 13.30 10.66
C TRP A 348 -19.87 13.00 9.60
N ILE A 349 -18.72 13.67 9.70
CA ILE A 349 -17.56 13.43 8.84
C ILE A 349 -16.36 12.98 9.68
N VAL A 350 -15.74 11.88 9.27
CA VAL A 350 -14.39 11.51 9.70
C VAL A 350 -13.49 11.65 8.48
N GLY A 351 -12.59 12.62 8.49
CA GLY A 351 -11.82 13.01 7.31
C GLY A 351 -10.31 12.83 7.47
N PHE A 352 -9.67 12.25 6.47
CA PHE A 352 -8.22 12.10 6.37
C PHE A 352 -7.72 12.68 5.05
N ALA A 353 -6.82 13.66 5.08
CA ALA A 353 -6.14 14.18 3.87
C ALA A 353 -4.84 14.87 4.27
N THR A 354 -4.00 15.30 3.33
CA THR A 354 -2.84 16.16 3.67
C THR A 354 -3.31 17.46 4.34
N HIS A 355 -4.32 18.09 3.75
CA HIS A 355 -4.96 19.34 4.16
C HIS A 355 -6.47 19.08 4.34
N PRO A 356 -6.89 18.46 5.46
CA PRO A 356 -8.28 18.11 5.65
C PRO A 356 -9.07 19.35 6.08
N GLU A 357 -10.09 19.71 5.30
CA GLU A 357 -10.97 20.84 5.59
C GLU A 357 -12.43 20.46 5.31
N VAL A 358 -13.35 21.01 6.10
CA VAL A 358 -14.80 20.92 5.91
C VAL A 358 -15.40 22.33 6.04
N PRO A 359 -16.60 22.57 5.47
CA PRO A 359 -17.33 23.80 5.72
C PRO A 359 -17.56 24.07 7.22
N ASP A 360 -17.57 25.34 7.63
CA ASP A 360 -17.66 25.77 9.04
C ASP A 360 -18.89 25.18 9.78
N ASP A 361 -20.02 25.04 9.09
CA ASP A 361 -21.27 24.50 9.64
C ASP A 361 -21.25 22.96 9.84
N LEU A 362 -20.17 22.30 9.44
CA LEU A 362 -19.87 20.90 9.69
C LEU A 362 -18.68 20.71 10.65
N ALA A 363 -18.01 21.80 11.08
CA ALA A 363 -16.85 21.71 11.96
C ALA A 363 -17.16 20.93 13.26
N ASP A 364 -18.27 21.27 13.92
CA ASP A 364 -18.75 20.61 15.16
C ASP A 364 -19.24 19.17 14.95
N ARG A 365 -19.37 18.72 13.70
CA ARG A 365 -19.77 17.36 13.30
C ARG A 365 -18.67 16.65 12.52
N SER A 366 -17.41 17.01 12.79
CA SER A 366 -16.27 16.45 12.09
C SER A 366 -15.12 16.04 13.01
N VAL A 367 -14.42 14.99 12.63
CA VAL A 367 -13.09 14.65 13.17
C VAL A 367 -12.12 14.59 12.01
N LEU A 368 -11.22 15.57 11.95
CA LEU A 368 -10.27 15.73 10.85
C LEU A 368 -8.85 15.38 11.27
N MET A 369 -8.15 14.69 10.39
CA MET A 369 -6.79 14.21 10.61
C MET A 369 -5.91 14.48 9.39
N SER A 370 -4.82 15.21 9.61
CA SER A 370 -3.80 15.33 8.58
C SER A 370 -3.05 14.01 8.46
N THR A 371 -2.99 13.48 7.24
CA THR A 371 -2.28 12.23 6.92
C THR A 371 -0.77 12.43 6.95
N GLY A 372 -0.29 13.66 6.75
CA GLY A 372 1.14 14.00 6.82
C GLY A 372 2.02 13.34 5.76
N TRP A 373 1.44 12.72 4.71
CA TRP A 373 2.22 12.37 3.52
C TRP A 373 2.45 13.62 2.65
N PRO A 374 3.53 13.66 1.84
CA PRO A 374 3.78 14.79 0.95
C PRO A 374 2.67 14.95 -0.09
N ASP A 375 2.42 16.19 -0.49
CA ASP A 375 1.47 16.51 -1.56
C ASP A 375 1.75 15.73 -2.85
N SER A 376 3.01 15.35 -3.10
CA SER A 376 3.44 14.59 -4.27
C SER A 376 3.09 13.10 -4.23
N ASP A 377 2.55 12.56 -3.12
CA ASP A 377 2.47 11.12 -2.77
C ASP A 377 3.84 10.48 -2.48
N ALA A 378 4.83 10.85 -3.29
CA ALA A 378 6.16 10.28 -3.34
C ALA A 378 7.07 10.75 -2.21
N ILE A 379 7.85 9.83 -1.63
CA ILE A 379 8.65 10.07 -0.42
C ILE A 379 10.16 9.86 -0.58
N VAL A 380 10.64 9.48 -1.78
CA VAL A 380 12.06 9.21 -2.02
C VAL A 380 12.62 10.19 -3.04
N GLU A 381 13.66 10.91 -2.65
CA GLU A 381 14.42 11.78 -3.53
C GLU A 381 15.43 10.96 -4.35
N ILE A 382 15.58 11.30 -5.63
CA ILE A 382 16.69 10.84 -6.47
C ILE A 382 17.54 12.05 -6.82
N PRO A 383 18.82 12.13 -6.37
CA PRO A 383 19.70 13.24 -6.70
C PRO A 383 19.81 13.45 -8.22
N GLY A 384 19.57 14.69 -8.66
CA GLY A 384 19.60 15.06 -10.06
C GLY A 384 18.34 14.68 -10.86
N TYR A 385 17.26 14.25 -10.19
CA TYR A 385 15.94 14.04 -10.76
C TYR A 385 14.95 15.11 -10.29
N ASP A 386 13.93 15.39 -11.11
CA ASP A 386 13.09 16.58 -10.97
C ASP A 386 11.88 16.43 -10.03
N ILE A 387 11.62 15.21 -9.55
CA ILE A 387 10.52 14.89 -8.62
C ILE A 387 10.93 13.84 -7.60
N HIS A 388 10.22 13.81 -6.46
CA HIS A 388 10.22 12.64 -5.60
C HIS A 388 9.54 11.45 -6.30
N VAL A 389 9.98 10.24 -5.95
CA VAL A 389 9.44 8.97 -6.45
C VAL A 389 9.02 8.06 -5.29
N LEU A 390 8.35 6.95 -5.62
CA LEU A 390 7.87 5.92 -4.71
C LEU A 390 6.80 6.45 -3.73
N PRO A 391 5.50 6.29 -4.06
CA PRO A 391 4.39 6.81 -3.25
C PRO A 391 4.23 6.08 -1.92
N ILE A 392 3.69 6.78 -0.92
CA ILE A 392 3.42 6.23 0.43
C ILE A 392 1.94 6.00 0.71
N THR A 393 1.03 6.66 -0.01
CA THR A 393 -0.41 6.70 0.31
C THR A 393 -1.04 5.32 0.46
N GLY A 394 -0.67 4.34 -0.36
CA GLY A 394 -1.21 2.99 -0.25
C GLY A 394 -0.88 2.33 1.10
N LEU A 395 0.39 2.38 1.52
CA LEU A 395 0.82 1.85 2.82
C LEU A 395 0.25 2.67 3.99
N ALA A 396 0.21 3.99 3.83
CA ALA A 396 -0.36 4.88 4.83
C ALA A 396 -1.83 4.60 5.09
N GLN A 397 -2.61 4.31 4.04
CA GLN A 397 -4.00 3.91 4.20
C GLN A 397 -4.15 2.56 4.87
N ILE A 398 -3.32 1.56 4.52
CA ILE A 398 -3.30 0.28 5.24
C ILE A 398 -3.13 0.53 6.73
N ALA A 399 -2.15 1.36 7.10
CA ALA A 399 -1.91 1.73 8.49
C ALA A 399 -3.15 2.37 9.13
N ILE A 400 -3.72 3.41 8.53
CA ILE A 400 -4.90 4.13 9.06
C ILE A 400 -6.09 3.18 9.26
N TYR A 401 -6.46 2.41 8.25
CA TYR A 401 -7.59 1.48 8.31
C TYR A 401 -7.38 0.41 9.37
N ARG A 402 -6.18 -0.19 9.43
CA ARG A 402 -5.87 -1.21 10.43
C ARG A 402 -5.91 -0.61 11.83
N MET A 403 -5.31 0.56 12.06
CA MET A 403 -5.34 1.22 13.36
C MET A 403 -6.78 1.49 13.83
N ILE A 404 -7.66 1.99 12.95
CA ILE A 404 -9.08 2.19 13.28
C ILE A 404 -9.77 0.86 13.57
N SER A 405 -9.55 -0.15 12.71
CA SER A 405 -10.18 -1.47 12.84
C SER A 405 -9.74 -2.20 14.12
N GLU A 406 -8.47 -2.12 14.49
CA GLU A 406 -7.92 -2.64 15.75
C GLU A 406 -8.42 -1.87 16.98
N SER A 407 -8.67 -0.57 16.85
CA SER A 407 -9.22 0.26 17.94
C SER A 407 -10.73 0.13 18.15
N LEU A 408 -11.47 -0.63 17.33
CA LEU A 408 -12.90 -0.83 17.54
C LEU A 408 -13.18 -1.61 18.85
N PRO A 409 -14.02 -1.11 19.78
CA PRO A 409 -14.35 -1.80 21.02
C PRO A 409 -15.03 -3.17 20.79
N GLY A 410 -14.67 -4.17 21.61
CA GLY A 410 -15.36 -5.46 21.67
C GLY A 410 -15.00 -6.45 20.57
N LYS A 411 -13.70 -6.58 20.26
CA LYS A 411 -13.18 -7.65 19.41
C LYS A 411 -13.35 -9.02 20.03
#